data_AF-A0A7X9HPN2-F1
#
_entry.id   AF-A0A7X9HPN2-F1
#
_cell.length_a   1.000
_cell.length_b   1.000
_cell.length_c   1.000
_cell.angle_alpha   90.00
_cell.angle_beta   90.00
_cell.angle_gamma   90.00
#
_symmetry.space_group_name_H-M   'P 1'
#
loop_
_entity.id
_entity.type
_entity.pdbx_description
1 polymer ?
#
loop_
_entity_poly.entity_id
_entity_poly.type
_entity_poly.pdbx_seq_one_letter_code
_entity_poly.pdbx_strand_id
1 'polypeptide(L)'
;MYQSNGIKRTDLLSSYSTKSMLRKYSYCGLLLFIIFLLLPITPSAKTLVIGENQKIKSIRAALELSSDGDTLIVTAGFYNEGTLLITKSILLIGMNEPVISGNNKYEIIKVKADNVVIRGFIFK
;
A
#
# COMPACT_ATOMS: atom_id res chain seq x y z
N MET A 1 -57.17 31.17 -27.42
CA MET A 1 -57.20 32.22 -26.38
C MET A 1 -55.82 32.31 -25.74
N TYR A 2 -55.14 33.44 -25.92
CA TYR A 2 -53.81 33.73 -25.36
C TYR A 2 -53.93 33.93 -23.85
N GLN A 3 -53.02 33.33 -23.10
CA GLN A 3 -52.93 33.52 -21.66
C GLN A 3 -52.28 34.88 -21.38
N SER A 4 -53.00 35.78 -20.71
CA SER A 4 -52.68 37.18 -20.42
C SER A 4 -51.43 37.42 -19.54
N ASN A 5 -50.58 36.41 -19.33
CA ASN A 5 -49.37 36.49 -18.53
C ASN A 5 -48.19 35.86 -19.30
N GLY A 6 -47.70 36.60 -20.29
CA GLY A 6 -46.28 36.80 -20.66
C GLY A 6 -45.28 35.64 -20.83
N ILE A 7 -45.62 34.36 -20.62
CA ILE A 7 -44.66 33.25 -20.73
C ILE A 7 -45.16 32.28 -21.79
N LYS A 8 -44.43 32.14 -22.90
CA LYS A 8 -44.80 31.21 -23.95
C LYS A 8 -44.65 29.78 -23.43
N ARG A 9 -45.63 28.92 -23.70
CA ARG A 9 -45.63 27.50 -23.31
C ARG A 9 -44.36 26.76 -23.76
N THR A 10 -43.79 27.17 -24.89
CA THR A 10 -42.51 26.66 -25.43
C THR A 10 -41.32 26.91 -24.49
N ASP A 11 -41.32 28.04 -23.79
CA ASP A 11 -40.23 28.45 -22.89
C ASP A 11 -40.30 27.66 -21.56
N LEU A 12 -41.53 27.34 -21.11
CA LEU A 12 -41.76 26.47 -19.96
C LEU A 12 -41.35 25.02 -20.23
N LEU A 13 -41.62 24.49 -21.42
CA LEU A 13 -41.22 23.13 -21.81
C LEU A 13 -39.70 23.02 -21.98
N SER A 14 -39.04 24.04 -22.57
CA SER A 14 -37.58 24.13 -22.67
C SER A 14 -36.93 24.21 -21.28
N SER A 15 -37.47 25.04 -20.37
CA SER A 15 -36.99 25.17 -18.98
C SER A 15 -37.20 23.88 -18.16
N TYR A 16 -38.32 23.19 -18.36
CA TYR A 16 -38.60 21.92 -17.67
C TYR A 16 -37.69 20.79 -18.17
N SER A 17 -37.48 20.68 -19.48
CA SER A 17 -36.57 19.70 -20.08
C SER A 17 -35.14 19.88 -19.58
N THR A 18 -34.62 21.11 -19.61
CA THR A 18 -33.25 21.43 -19.15
C THR A 18 -33.05 21.20 -17.65
N LYS A 19 -33.99 21.60 -16.78
CA LYS A 19 -33.91 21.31 -15.34
C LYS A 19 -33.98 19.81 -15.03
N SER A 20 -34.79 19.04 -15.77
CA SER A 20 -34.87 17.58 -15.61
C SER A 20 -33.58 16.88 -16.06
N MET A 21 -32.94 17.36 -17.13
CA MET A 21 -31.63 16.88 -17.60
C MET A 21 -30.53 17.20 -16.59
N LEU A 22 -30.47 18.43 -16.05
CA LEU A 22 -29.50 18.83 -15.02
C LEU A 22 -29.61 17.99 -13.74
N ARG A 23 -30.82 17.66 -13.29
CA ARG A 23 -31.04 16.75 -12.16
C ARG A 23 -30.55 15.33 -12.46
N LYS A 24 -30.77 14.82 -13.68
CA LYS A 24 -30.26 13.50 -14.12
C LYS A 24 -28.73 13.44 -14.14
N TYR A 25 -28.06 14.45 -14.70
CA TYR A 25 -26.59 14.51 -14.66
C TYR A 25 -26.04 14.63 -13.23
N SER A 26 -26.78 15.31 -12.33
CA SER A 26 -26.44 15.34 -10.90
C SER A 26 -26.54 13.97 -10.22
N TYR A 27 -27.60 13.18 -10.51
CA TYR A 27 -27.71 11.81 -9.98
C TYR A 27 -26.70 10.85 -10.61
N CYS A 28 -26.39 10.98 -11.91
CA CYS A 28 -25.34 10.18 -12.55
C CYS A 28 -23.96 10.51 -11.98
N GLY A 29 -23.67 11.79 -11.71
CA GLY A 29 -22.43 12.21 -11.07
C GLY A 29 -22.31 11.69 -9.63
N LEU A 30 -23.41 11.75 -8.86
CA LEU A 30 -23.48 11.19 -7.52
C LEU A 30 -23.26 9.66 -7.53
N LEU A 31 -23.91 8.95 -8.46
CA LEU A 31 -23.77 7.51 -8.61
C LEU A 31 -22.33 7.12 -9.00
N LEU A 32 -21.69 7.89 -9.89
CA LEU A 32 -20.31 7.66 -10.30
C LEU A 32 -19.30 7.94 -9.16
N PHE A 33 -19.57 8.96 -8.34
CA PHE A 33 -18.79 9.25 -7.13
C PHE A 33 -18.93 8.13 -6.07
N ILE A 34 -20.15 7.61 -5.88
CA ILE A 34 -20.41 6.47 -4.98
C ILE A 34 -19.69 5.21 -5.47
N ILE A 35 -19.71 4.93 -6.77
CA ILE A 35 -18.98 3.79 -7.35
C ILE A 35 -17.46 3.95 -7.14
N PHE A 36 -16.91 5.15 -7.33
CA PHE A 36 -15.50 5.44 -7.08
C PHE A 36 -15.12 5.26 -5.60
N LEU A 37 -16.03 5.59 -4.67
CA LEU A 37 -15.84 5.41 -3.23
C LEU A 37 -15.88 3.95 -2.79
N LEU A 38 -16.53 3.07 -3.57
CA LEU A 38 -16.67 1.64 -3.25
C LEU A 38 -15.50 0.77 -3.75
N LEU A 39 -14.46 1.32 -4.40
CA LEU A 39 -13.30 0.50 -4.77
C LEU A 39 -12.48 0.12 -3.53
N PRO A 40 -12.36 -1.18 -3.20
CA PRO A 40 -11.51 -1.59 -2.09
C PRO A 40 -10.04 -1.36 -2.46
N ILE A 41 -9.34 -0.56 -1.65
CA ILE A 41 -7.88 -0.49 -1.68
C ILE A 41 -7.38 -1.70 -0.91
N THR A 42 -7.00 -2.78 -1.59
CA THR A 42 -6.44 -3.96 -0.92
C THR A 42 -4.94 -3.75 -0.70
N PRO A 43 -4.46 -3.54 0.54
CA PRO A 43 -3.02 -3.63 0.80
C PRO A 43 -2.56 -5.05 0.53
N SER A 44 -1.53 -5.22 -0.30
CA SER A 44 -0.92 -6.51 -0.59
C SER A 44 0.36 -6.64 0.21
N ALA A 45 0.33 -7.44 1.27
CA ALA A 45 1.53 -7.81 2.00
C ALA A 45 2.23 -8.96 1.25
N LYS A 46 3.48 -8.71 0.83
CA LYS A 46 4.30 -9.70 0.12
C LYS A 46 5.19 -10.45 1.10
N THR A 47 5.42 -11.72 0.81
CA THR A 47 6.45 -12.52 1.48
C THR A 47 7.68 -12.66 0.58
N LEU A 48 8.85 -12.28 1.07
CA LEU A 48 10.14 -12.45 0.40
C LEU A 48 10.95 -13.50 1.17
N VAL A 49 11.50 -14.47 0.46
CA VAL A 49 12.39 -15.49 1.03
C VAL A 49 13.83 -15.16 0.64
N ILE A 50 14.70 -15.07 1.64
CA ILE A 50 16.10 -14.69 1.53
C ILE A 50 16.97 -15.89 1.89
N GLY A 51 17.96 -16.20 1.06
CA GLY A 51 18.88 -17.30 1.30
C GLY A 51 19.82 -17.54 0.12
N GLU A 52 20.86 -18.34 0.33
CA GLU A 52 21.85 -18.67 -0.71
C GLU A 52 21.22 -19.33 -1.95
N ASN A 53 20.19 -20.17 -1.71
CA ASN A 53 19.43 -20.90 -2.74
C ASN A 53 18.18 -20.14 -3.22
N GLN A 54 17.99 -18.89 -2.81
CA GLN A 54 16.83 -18.08 -3.18
C GLN A 54 17.21 -17.03 -4.23
N LYS A 55 16.18 -16.43 -4.84
CA LYS A 55 16.36 -15.32 -5.79
C LYS A 55 17.02 -14.11 -5.12
N ILE A 56 16.72 -13.89 -3.84
CA ILE A 56 17.27 -12.80 -3.04
C ILE A 56 18.26 -13.42 -2.05
N LYS A 57 19.52 -13.02 -2.13
CA LYS A 57 20.60 -13.58 -1.29
C LYS A 57 20.97 -12.68 -0.10
N SER A 58 20.59 -11.41 -0.14
CA SER A 58 20.92 -10.43 0.90
C SER A 58 19.69 -9.89 1.61
N ILE A 59 19.83 -9.68 2.92
CA ILE A 59 18.79 -9.08 3.76
C ILE A 59 18.57 -7.63 3.34
N ARG A 60 19.63 -6.89 3.01
CA ARG A 60 19.52 -5.51 2.55
C ARG A 60 18.73 -5.36 1.25
N ALA A 61 18.97 -6.22 0.26
CA ALA A 61 18.19 -6.16 -0.99
C ALA A 61 16.71 -6.48 -0.71
N ALA A 62 16.42 -7.39 0.22
CA ALA A 62 15.05 -7.67 0.63
C ALA A 62 14.38 -6.46 1.30
N LEU A 63 15.10 -5.74 2.18
CA LEU A 63 14.61 -4.51 2.80
C LEU A 63 14.32 -3.42 1.75
N GLU A 64 15.17 -3.28 0.73
CA GLU A 64 14.98 -2.34 -0.37
C GLU A 64 13.73 -2.69 -1.20
N LEU A 65 13.54 -3.97 -1.52
CA LEU A 65 12.41 -4.47 -2.33
C LEU A 65 11.07 -4.56 -1.58
N SER A 66 11.11 -4.60 -0.24
CA SER A 66 9.91 -4.72 0.60
C SER A 66 9.10 -3.42 0.70
N SER A 67 7.84 -3.53 1.09
CA SER A 67 6.97 -2.42 1.47
C SER A 67 6.40 -2.63 2.88
N ASP A 68 5.73 -1.60 3.41
CA ASP A 68 5.11 -1.70 4.73
C ASP A 68 4.07 -2.83 4.76
N GLY A 69 4.13 -3.66 5.80
CA GLY A 69 3.32 -4.86 5.98
C GLY A 69 3.97 -6.15 5.46
N ASP A 70 5.10 -6.08 4.77
CA ASP A 70 5.74 -7.26 4.18
C ASP A 70 6.39 -8.17 5.22
N THR A 71 6.55 -9.44 4.83
CA THR A 71 7.24 -10.47 5.60
C THR A 71 8.52 -10.90 4.89
N LEU A 72 9.64 -10.82 5.59
CA LEU A 72 10.97 -11.24 5.14
C LEU A 72 11.35 -12.51 5.89
N ILE A 73 11.40 -13.63 5.18
CA ILE A 73 11.82 -14.93 5.71
C ILE A 73 13.28 -15.17 5.33
N VAL A 74 14.17 -15.14 6.31
CA VAL A 74 15.60 -15.37 6.12
C VAL A 74 15.92 -16.82 6.49
N THR A 75 16.37 -17.61 5.51
CA THR A 75 16.80 -18.99 5.77
C THR A 75 18.17 -19.03 6.43
N ALA A 76 18.51 -20.16 7.04
CA ALA A 76 19.82 -20.44 7.61
C ALA A 76 20.96 -19.97 6.69
N GLY A 77 21.97 -19.35 7.28
CA GLY A 77 23.10 -18.77 6.56
C GLY A 77 23.87 -17.78 7.42
N PHE A 78 25.02 -17.35 6.92
CA PHE A 78 25.84 -16.31 7.54
C PHE A 78 25.75 -15.02 6.71
N TYR A 79 25.14 -13.99 7.29
CA TYR A 79 24.86 -12.73 6.60
C TYR A 79 25.78 -11.63 7.15
N ASN A 80 26.68 -11.16 6.29
CA ASN A 80 27.59 -10.06 6.59
C ASN A 80 27.15 -8.80 5.82
N GLU A 81 26.16 -8.09 6.36
CA GLU A 81 25.45 -6.99 5.68
C GLU A 81 25.82 -5.60 6.23
N GLY A 82 26.68 -5.53 7.26
CA GLY A 82 26.91 -4.31 8.03
C GLY A 82 25.66 -3.88 8.80
N THR A 83 25.45 -2.57 8.97
CA THR A 83 24.26 -2.05 9.67
C THR A 83 23.02 -2.16 8.80
N LEU A 84 22.05 -2.97 9.26
CA LEU A 84 20.73 -3.07 8.65
C LEU A 84 19.83 -1.94 9.15
N LEU A 85 19.50 -1.00 8.26
CA LEU A 85 18.57 0.08 8.55
C LEU A 85 17.14 -0.34 8.17
N ILE A 86 16.29 -0.53 9.18
CA ILE A 86 14.88 -0.90 8.98
C ILE A 86 14.02 0.35 9.12
N THR A 87 13.55 0.87 7.98
CA THR A 87 12.71 2.08 7.90
C THR A 87 11.26 1.80 7.51
N LYS A 88 10.87 0.51 7.43
CA LYS A 88 9.55 0.06 7.00
C LYS A 88 8.96 -0.84 8.08
N SER A 89 7.63 -0.83 8.22
CA SER A 89 6.90 -1.69 9.17
C SER A 89 6.86 -3.13 8.62
N ILE A 90 7.84 -3.96 8.98
CA ILE A 90 8.00 -5.31 8.41
C ILE A 90 8.13 -6.40 9.47
N LEU A 91 7.84 -7.64 9.06
CA LEU A 91 8.14 -8.85 9.81
C LEU A 91 9.42 -9.50 9.29
N LEU A 92 10.51 -9.41 10.04
CA LEU A 92 11.78 -10.07 9.73
C LEU A 92 11.90 -11.36 10.56
N ILE A 93 11.82 -12.51 9.89
CA ILE A 93 11.75 -13.84 10.51
C ILE A 93 12.92 -14.69 10.04
N GLY A 94 13.75 -15.13 10.98
CA GLY A 94 14.81 -16.10 10.74
C GLY A 94 14.30 -17.53 10.88
N MET A 95 14.60 -18.37 9.89
CA MET A 95 14.28 -19.79 9.86
C MET A 95 15.57 -20.61 9.96
N ASN A 96 15.63 -21.52 10.95
CA ASN A 96 16.83 -22.29 11.31
C ASN A 96 18.02 -21.40 11.72
N GLU A 97 17.74 -20.36 12.51
CA GLU A 97 18.75 -19.53 13.20
C GLU A 97 19.83 -18.91 12.28
N PRO A 98 19.45 -18.13 11.25
CA PRO A 98 20.40 -17.32 10.49
C PRO A 98 21.25 -16.41 11.39
N VAL A 99 22.53 -16.32 11.05
CA VAL A 99 23.51 -15.51 11.78
C VAL A 99 23.70 -14.19 11.05
N ILE A 100 23.51 -13.07 11.75
CA ILE A 100 23.83 -11.73 11.24
C ILE A 100 25.08 -11.22 11.96
N SER A 101 26.11 -10.90 11.19
CA SER A 101 27.40 -10.41 11.72
C SER A 101 27.51 -8.89 11.65
N GLY A 102 27.79 -8.26 12.80
CA GLY A 102 28.20 -6.84 12.89
C GLY A 102 29.70 -6.62 12.76
N ASN A 103 30.47 -7.70 12.60
CA ASN A 103 31.94 -7.72 12.57
C ASN A 103 32.60 -6.96 13.74
N ASN A 104 31.94 -6.88 14.91
CA ASN A 104 32.38 -6.11 16.09
C ASN A 104 32.71 -4.62 15.83
N LYS A 105 32.22 -4.06 14.71
CA LYS A 105 32.52 -2.69 14.28
C LYS A 105 31.28 -1.83 14.14
N TYR A 106 30.12 -2.44 13.95
CA TYR A 106 28.90 -1.74 13.56
C TYR A 106 27.71 -2.16 14.43
N GLU A 107 26.74 -1.25 14.60
CA GLU A 107 25.39 -1.61 15.04
C GLU A 107 24.81 -2.61 14.03
N ILE A 108 24.35 -3.77 14.49
CA ILE A 108 23.87 -4.82 13.57
C ILE A 108 22.53 -4.41 12.94
N ILE A 109 21.60 -3.92 13.76
CA ILE A 109 20.27 -3.49 13.33
C ILE A 109 19.96 -2.12 13.91
N LYS A 110 19.44 -1.23 13.04
CA LYS A 110 18.90 0.08 13.41
C LYS A 110 17.46 0.18 12.94
N VAL A 111 16.53 0.21 13.89
CA VAL A 111 15.09 0.30 13.61
C VAL A 111 14.63 1.76 13.71
N LYS A 112 13.97 2.26 12.66
CA LYS A 112 13.39 3.61 12.58
C LYS A 112 11.88 3.62 12.34
N ALA A 113 11.28 2.48 11.99
CA ALA A 113 9.85 2.35 11.76
C ALA A 113 9.14 1.71 12.95
N ASP A 114 7.86 2.01 13.06
CA ASP A 114 6.96 1.37 14.01
C ASP A 114 6.57 -0.04 13.53
N ASN A 115 6.08 -0.88 14.46
CA ASN A 115 5.55 -2.21 14.18
C ASN A 115 6.51 -3.18 13.47
N VAL A 116 7.81 -3.02 13.70
CA VAL A 116 8.83 -3.95 13.22
C VAL A 116 8.94 -5.14 14.17
N VAL A 117 8.86 -6.35 13.64
CA VAL A 117 9.08 -7.59 14.40
C VAL A 117 10.32 -8.28 13.86
N ILE A 118 11.26 -8.60 14.75
CA ILE A 118 12.50 -9.31 14.41
C ILE A 118 12.59 -10.53 15.33
N ARG A 119 12.63 -11.75 14.76
CA ARG A 119 12.73 -12.98 15.56
C ARG A 119 13.46 -14.10 14.82
N GLY A 120 14.05 -15.03 15.57
CA GLY A 120 14.70 -16.23 15.02
C GLY A 120 16.10 -16.01 14.45
N PHE A 121 16.82 -14.98 14.90
CA PHE A 121 18.18 -14.66 14.46
C PHE A 121 19.21 -14.85 15.58
N ILE A 122 20.43 -15.19 15.19
CA ILE A 122 21.61 -15.12 16.05
C ILE A 122 22.42 -13.89 15.64
N PHE A 123 22.77 -13.05 16.60
CA PHE A 123 23.60 -11.86 16.40
C PHE A 123 25.03 -12.15 16.84
N LYS A 124 26.01 -11.86 15.96
CA LYS A 124 27.44 -12.05 16.22
C LYS A 124 28.28 -10.84 15.86
#